data_AF-A0A921HMT5-F1
#
_entry.id   AF-A0A921HMT5-F1
#
_cell.length_a   1.000
_cell.length_b   1.000
_cell.length_c   1.000
_cell.angle_alpha   90.00
_cell.angle_beta   90.00
_cell.angle_gamma   90.00
#
_symmetry.space_group_name_H-M   'P 1'
#
loop_
_entity.id
_entity.type
_entity.pdbx_description
1 polymer ?
#
loop_
_entity_poly.entity_id
_entity_poly.type
_entity_poly.pdbx_seq_one_letter_code
_entity_poly.pdbx_strand_id
1 'polypeptide(L)'
;DIFDRGQRPDSIIDMLRQHHSVDIQWGNHDILWMGAMCGNDACIATVVRNSVSYNNTAVLEKGYAISLRPLSSLANKLYPDKSLNTAMKRTISIILFKVEGQLIKRNPDFKMDSRLLLDKIDYISKHIKLNGKIYPVKSPSFPTIDPNNPYELTEEEQHVLDEIKSSFLDSVRLKKHIDFLYQKGSVYKACNNNLLYHGCIPLNEDGTFMRVELNHNKYYGKNYLDFCDKTIRQAYLGLYDPKAVDLMYYFWCGRYSPFSGREFKTFERMYIEDKSTWVEPSDAYYRYCDDENICNMILEEFSLKIKHGHIINGHVPVKVKAGESPVKANGKTIIIDGGFCKAYHNKTGIAGYTLISNSRGLRLLEHQTFTNIKEALKANQDIESVSCTLELQNFHSCTADTDLGVEIQEELNDIYHLMLAYQNGLIPERA
;
A
#
# COMPACT_ATOMS: atom_id res chain seq x y z
N ASP A 1 0.25 3.40 5.20
CA ASP A 1 -0.73 2.28 5.16
C ASP A 1 -1.82 2.45 6.23
N ILE A 2 -2.51 3.60 6.22
CA ILE A 2 -3.51 3.98 7.24
C ILE A 2 -4.74 3.06 7.16
N PHE A 3 -5.09 2.63 5.96
CA PHE A 3 -6.23 1.76 5.69
C PHE A 3 -5.95 0.25 5.89
N ASP A 4 -4.80 -0.14 6.47
CA ASP A 4 -4.48 -1.56 6.70
C ASP A 4 -5.32 -2.17 7.84
N ARG A 5 -6.55 -2.60 7.48
CA ARG A 5 -7.38 -3.55 8.26
C ARG A 5 -7.76 -3.09 9.68
N GLY A 6 -7.49 -1.84 10.04
CA GLY A 6 -7.88 -1.22 11.30
C GLY A 6 -9.37 -0.82 11.32
N GLN A 7 -9.97 -0.77 12.52
CA GLN A 7 -11.40 -0.52 12.67
C GLN A 7 -11.84 0.92 12.40
N ARG A 8 -10.94 1.90 12.56
CA ARG A 8 -11.26 3.34 12.50
C ARG A 8 -10.20 4.16 11.77
N PRO A 9 -9.86 3.83 10.51
CA PRO A 9 -8.95 4.65 9.72
C PRO A 9 -9.49 6.07 9.53
N ASP A 10 -10.82 6.23 9.55
CA ASP A 10 -11.49 7.53 9.53
C ASP A 10 -11.05 8.44 10.69
N SER A 11 -10.94 7.89 11.90
CA SER A 11 -10.53 8.66 13.09
C SER A 11 -9.04 9.01 13.08
N ILE A 12 -8.20 8.11 12.53
CA ILE A 12 -6.76 8.38 12.37
C ILE A 12 -6.57 9.56 11.41
N ILE A 13 -7.25 9.55 10.27
CA ILE A 13 -7.15 10.63 9.29
C ILE A 13 -7.69 11.94 9.86
N ASP A 14 -8.82 11.91 10.59
CA ASP A 14 -9.34 13.12 11.25
C ASP A 14 -8.36 13.72 12.27
N MET A 15 -7.65 12.88 13.02
CA MET A 15 -6.60 13.32 13.95
C MET A 15 -5.38 13.89 13.20
N LEU A 16 -4.88 13.20 12.18
CA LEU A 16 -3.74 13.66 11.38
C LEU A 16 -4.02 15.00 10.68
N ARG A 17 -5.25 15.21 10.21
CA ARG A 17 -5.69 16.47 9.57
C ARG A 17 -5.67 17.67 10.51
N GLN A 18 -5.73 17.45 11.83
CA GLN A 18 -5.64 18.52 12.83
C GLN A 18 -4.20 18.81 13.27
N HIS A 19 -3.26 17.95 12.90
CA HIS A 19 -1.86 18.12 13.26
C HIS A 19 -1.19 19.18 12.37
N HIS A 20 -0.32 20.01 12.96
CA HIS A 20 0.26 21.19 12.31
C HIS A 20 1.27 20.86 11.21
N SER A 21 1.92 19.70 11.27
CA SER A 21 2.89 19.23 10.29
C SER A 21 2.81 17.72 10.12
N VAL A 22 2.45 17.26 8.93
CA VAL A 22 2.29 15.84 8.58
C VAL A 22 2.65 15.66 7.11
N ASP A 23 3.47 14.64 6.85
CA ASP A 23 3.73 14.07 5.52
C ASP A 23 3.36 12.58 5.55
N ILE A 24 2.98 12.03 4.39
CA ILE A 24 2.52 10.65 4.25
C ILE A 24 3.26 9.95 3.11
N GLN A 25 3.80 8.76 3.37
CA GLN A 25 4.20 7.84 2.29
C GLN A 25 3.06 6.84 2.10
N TRP A 26 2.47 6.82 0.91
CA TRP A 26 1.29 5.99 0.66
C TRP A 26 1.61 4.50 0.79
N GLY A 27 0.80 3.79 1.54
CA GLY A 27 0.83 2.33 1.60
C GLY A 27 -0.01 1.68 0.51
N ASN A 28 0.14 0.37 0.32
CA ASN A 28 -0.67 -0.37 -0.65
C ASN A 28 -2.17 -0.33 -0.33
N HIS A 29 -2.58 -0.36 0.95
CA HIS A 29 -3.99 -0.23 1.30
C HIS A 29 -4.47 1.21 1.12
N ASP A 30 -3.61 2.22 1.30
CA ASP A 30 -3.96 3.60 0.96
C ASP A 30 -4.26 3.74 -0.54
N ILE A 31 -3.36 3.22 -1.39
CA ILE A 31 -3.56 3.18 -2.86
C ILE A 31 -4.84 2.44 -3.25
N LEU A 32 -5.15 1.32 -2.58
CA LEU A 32 -6.37 0.57 -2.83
C LEU A 32 -7.63 1.43 -2.59
N TRP A 33 -7.67 2.17 -1.48
CA TRP A 33 -8.79 3.05 -1.15
C TRP A 33 -8.84 4.29 -2.04
N MET A 34 -7.68 4.85 -2.40
CA MET A 34 -7.56 5.94 -3.38
C MET A 34 -8.09 5.49 -4.75
N GLY A 35 -7.75 4.28 -5.20
CA GLY A 35 -8.25 3.71 -6.45
C GLY A 35 -9.76 3.43 -6.42
N ALA A 36 -10.30 3.02 -5.28
CA ALA A 36 -11.74 2.88 -5.12
C ALA A 36 -12.47 4.24 -5.23
N MET A 37 -11.89 5.30 -4.68
CA MET A 37 -12.40 6.68 -4.83
C MET A 37 -12.30 7.20 -6.27
N CYS A 38 -11.34 6.70 -7.06
CA CYS A 38 -11.25 6.96 -8.51
C CYS A 38 -12.27 6.15 -9.33
N GLY A 39 -13.08 5.28 -8.71
CA GLY A 39 -14.08 4.47 -9.41
C GLY A 39 -13.52 3.19 -10.05
N ASN A 40 -12.35 2.69 -9.62
CA ASN A 40 -11.83 1.40 -10.08
C ASN A 40 -12.62 0.25 -9.45
N ASP A 41 -13.29 -0.55 -10.27
CA ASP A 41 -14.17 -1.63 -9.83
C ASP A 41 -13.44 -2.74 -9.07
N ALA A 42 -12.22 -3.10 -9.50
CA ALA A 42 -11.41 -4.11 -8.83
C ALA A 42 -10.92 -3.63 -7.45
N CYS A 43 -10.57 -2.34 -7.33
CA CYS A 43 -10.27 -1.72 -6.04
C CYS A 43 -11.50 -1.70 -5.13
N ILE A 44 -12.65 -1.26 -5.62
CA ILE A 44 -13.92 -1.24 -4.87
C ILE A 44 -14.26 -2.63 -4.35
N ALA A 45 -14.30 -3.63 -5.24
CA ALA A 45 -14.60 -5.01 -4.86
C ALA A 45 -13.60 -5.54 -3.84
N THR A 46 -12.31 -5.20 -3.97
CA THR A 46 -11.26 -5.59 -3.02
C THR A 46 -11.42 -4.91 -1.66
N VAL A 47 -11.74 -3.62 -1.59
CA VAL A 47 -12.00 -2.91 -0.32
C VAL A 47 -13.17 -3.56 0.43
N VAL A 48 -14.27 -3.83 -0.27
CA VAL A 48 -15.45 -4.48 0.31
C VAL A 48 -15.10 -5.90 0.77
N ARG A 49 -14.44 -6.69 -0.08
CA ARG A 49 -14.02 -8.06 0.24
C ARG A 49 -13.08 -8.12 1.44
N ASN A 50 -12.13 -7.19 1.55
CA ASN A 50 -11.24 -7.10 2.71
C ASN A 50 -12.02 -6.74 3.98
N SER A 51 -12.91 -5.76 3.90
CA SER A 51 -13.74 -5.34 5.04
C SER A 51 -14.63 -6.48 5.55
N VAL A 52 -15.26 -7.24 4.65
CA VAL A 52 -16.05 -8.43 5.01
C VAL A 52 -15.14 -9.55 5.58
N SER A 53 -13.98 -9.78 4.96
CA SER A 53 -13.06 -10.86 5.38
C SER A 53 -12.48 -10.67 6.77
N TYR A 54 -12.23 -9.42 7.17
CA TYR A 54 -11.69 -9.06 8.49
C TYR A 54 -12.77 -8.65 9.50
N ASN A 55 -14.05 -8.85 9.17
CA ASN A 55 -15.18 -8.47 10.01
C ASN A 55 -15.15 -6.99 10.44
N ASN A 56 -14.85 -6.12 9.47
CA ASN A 56 -14.63 -4.70 9.64
C ASN A 56 -15.54 -3.85 8.74
N THR A 57 -16.76 -4.31 8.50
CA THR A 57 -17.75 -3.64 7.63
C THR A 57 -18.17 -2.27 8.18
N ALA A 58 -18.00 -2.04 9.49
CA ALA A 58 -18.30 -0.76 10.14
C ALA A 58 -17.51 0.41 9.55
N VAL A 59 -16.30 0.19 9.01
CA VAL A 59 -15.53 1.25 8.32
C VAL A 59 -16.32 1.76 7.11
N LEU A 60 -16.93 0.86 6.35
CA LEU A 60 -17.73 1.22 5.18
C LEU A 60 -19.04 1.86 5.59
N GLU A 61 -19.84 1.19 6.41
CA GLU A 61 -21.21 1.61 6.72
C GLU A 61 -21.27 2.83 7.66
N LYS A 62 -20.48 2.82 8.75
CA LYS A 62 -20.48 3.90 9.75
C LYS A 62 -19.42 4.96 9.49
N GLY A 63 -18.24 4.54 9.01
CA GLY A 63 -17.13 5.45 8.74
C GLY A 63 -17.41 6.33 7.53
N TYR A 64 -17.84 5.72 6.42
CA TYR A 64 -17.95 6.37 5.12
C TYR A 64 -19.34 6.35 4.48
N ALA A 65 -20.36 5.83 5.18
CA ALA A 65 -21.74 5.74 4.72
C ALA A 65 -21.93 4.90 3.43
N ILE A 66 -21.07 3.90 3.23
CA ILE A 66 -21.14 2.98 2.09
C ILE A 66 -22.02 1.79 2.45
N SER A 67 -23.19 1.69 1.81
CA SER A 67 -24.19 0.66 2.10
C SER A 67 -23.80 -0.70 1.51
N LEU A 68 -23.82 -1.75 2.34
CA LEU A 68 -23.60 -3.13 1.89
C LEU A 68 -24.92 -3.89 1.64
N ARG A 69 -26.05 -3.20 1.68
CA ARG A 69 -27.38 -3.81 1.51
C ARG A 69 -27.58 -4.51 0.16
N PRO A 70 -27.16 -3.95 -1.00
CA PRO A 70 -27.28 -4.65 -2.27
C PRO A 70 -26.53 -5.98 -2.26
N LEU A 71 -25.30 -5.97 -1.73
CA LEU A 71 -24.47 -7.16 -1.58
C LEU A 71 -25.08 -8.19 -0.64
N SER A 72 -25.62 -7.77 0.51
CA SER A 72 -26.23 -8.70 1.48
C SER A 72 -27.49 -9.37 0.91
N SER A 73 -28.30 -8.62 0.16
CA SER A 73 -29.48 -9.14 -0.54
C SER A 73 -29.11 -10.21 -1.56
N LEU A 74 -28.18 -9.91 -2.47
CA LEU A 74 -27.70 -10.86 -3.48
C LEU A 74 -27.03 -12.08 -2.83
N ALA A 75 -26.22 -11.86 -1.79
CA ALA A 75 -25.54 -12.94 -1.08
C ALA A 75 -26.51 -13.94 -0.45
N ASN A 76 -27.59 -13.47 0.20
CA ASN A 76 -28.62 -14.34 0.77
C ASN A 76 -29.37 -15.13 -0.31
N LYS A 77 -29.62 -14.52 -1.48
CA LYS A 77 -30.24 -15.21 -2.62
C LYS A 77 -29.35 -16.34 -3.15
N LEU A 78 -28.05 -16.07 -3.33
CA LEU A 78 -27.10 -17.02 -3.93
C LEU A 78 -26.66 -18.13 -2.97
N TYR A 79 -26.62 -17.85 -1.66
CA TYR A 79 -26.11 -18.79 -0.65
C TYR A 79 -27.01 -18.81 0.60
N PRO A 80 -28.28 -19.25 0.49
CA PRO A 80 -29.25 -19.20 1.59
C PRO A 80 -28.84 -20.04 2.81
N ASP A 81 -28.09 -21.12 2.60
CA ASP A 81 -27.66 -22.03 3.67
C ASP A 81 -26.37 -21.58 4.39
N LYS A 82 -25.87 -20.37 4.11
CA LYS A 82 -24.63 -19.84 4.71
C LYS A 82 -24.94 -18.68 5.64
N SER A 83 -24.09 -18.49 6.65
CA SER A 83 -24.11 -17.25 7.42
C SER A 83 -23.89 -16.06 6.49
N LEU A 84 -24.58 -14.95 6.76
CA LEU A 84 -24.56 -13.76 5.91
C LEU A 84 -23.12 -13.30 5.58
N ASN A 85 -22.23 -13.27 6.57
CA ASN A 85 -20.84 -12.87 6.34
C ASN A 85 -20.11 -13.81 5.36
N THR A 86 -20.35 -15.13 5.45
CA THR A 86 -19.77 -16.12 4.54
C THR A 86 -20.36 -15.98 3.13
N ALA A 87 -21.67 -15.76 3.04
CA ALA A 87 -22.37 -15.53 1.78
C ALA A 87 -21.84 -14.28 1.09
N MET A 88 -21.79 -13.14 1.80
CA MET A 88 -21.26 -11.88 1.29
C MET A 88 -19.81 -12.02 0.84
N LYS A 89 -18.96 -12.67 1.65
CA LYS A 89 -17.56 -12.91 1.30
C LYS A 89 -17.42 -13.70 0.00
N ARG A 90 -18.27 -14.71 -0.22
CA ARG A 90 -18.27 -15.48 -1.47
C ARG A 90 -18.73 -14.63 -2.64
N THR A 91 -19.89 -13.98 -2.53
CA THR A 91 -20.45 -13.15 -3.59
C THR A 91 -19.47 -12.07 -4.04
N ILE A 92 -18.93 -11.27 -3.11
CA ILE A 92 -17.98 -10.21 -3.47
C ILE A 92 -16.65 -10.76 -4.00
N SER A 93 -16.23 -11.96 -3.58
CA SER A 93 -15.02 -12.58 -4.14
C SER A 93 -15.23 -13.01 -5.59
N ILE A 94 -16.41 -13.54 -5.96
CA ILE A 94 -16.71 -13.85 -7.36
C ILE A 94 -16.76 -12.58 -8.20
N ILE A 95 -17.45 -11.54 -7.73
CA ILE A 95 -17.46 -10.22 -8.39
C ILE A 95 -16.03 -9.72 -8.59
N LEU A 96 -15.20 -9.76 -7.53
CA LEU A 96 -13.79 -9.37 -7.59
C LEU A 96 -13.03 -10.14 -8.68
N PHE A 97 -13.08 -11.48 -8.69
CA PHE A 97 -12.34 -12.27 -9.68
C PHE A 97 -12.79 -12.00 -11.12
N LYS A 98 -14.08 -11.68 -11.32
CA LYS A 98 -14.61 -11.28 -12.62
C LYS A 98 -14.05 -9.93 -13.08
N VAL A 99 -14.19 -8.88 -12.26
CA VAL A 99 -13.69 -7.53 -12.61
C VAL A 99 -12.17 -7.45 -12.69
N GLU A 100 -11.46 -8.21 -11.85
CA GLU A 100 -10.01 -8.38 -11.91
C GLU A 100 -9.62 -9.01 -13.25
N GLY A 101 -10.29 -10.08 -13.67
CA GLY A 101 -9.98 -10.71 -14.95
C GLY A 101 -10.28 -9.83 -16.16
N GLN A 102 -11.36 -9.05 -16.11
CA GLN A 102 -11.64 -8.04 -17.13
C GLN A 102 -10.54 -6.96 -17.19
N LEU A 103 -10.04 -6.51 -16.04
CA LEU A 103 -8.95 -5.53 -15.93
C LEU A 103 -7.64 -6.07 -16.48
N ILE A 104 -7.29 -7.32 -16.15
CA ILE A 104 -6.06 -7.96 -16.62
C ILE A 104 -6.12 -8.17 -18.15
N LYS A 105 -7.26 -8.66 -18.67
CA LYS A 105 -7.42 -8.91 -20.11
C LYS A 105 -7.29 -7.65 -20.97
N ARG A 106 -7.72 -6.49 -20.47
CA ARG A 106 -7.59 -5.22 -21.20
C ARG A 106 -6.23 -4.52 -20.99
N ASN A 107 -5.43 -4.95 -20.01
CA ASN A 107 -4.10 -4.40 -19.70
C ASN A 107 -3.02 -5.52 -19.65
N PRO A 108 -2.65 -6.10 -20.80
CA PRO A 108 -1.69 -7.21 -20.85
C PRO A 108 -0.27 -6.81 -20.41
N ASP A 109 0.08 -5.52 -20.46
CA ASP A 109 1.36 -4.98 -20.00
C ASP A 109 1.57 -5.12 -18.49
N PHE A 110 0.50 -5.33 -17.71
CA PHE A 110 0.60 -5.56 -16.25
C PHE A 110 1.21 -6.91 -15.89
N LYS A 111 1.29 -7.87 -16.84
CA LYS A 111 1.83 -9.23 -16.65
C LYS A 111 1.19 -9.96 -15.45
N MET A 112 -0.13 -9.85 -15.32
CA MET A 112 -0.92 -10.43 -14.22
C MET A 112 -1.71 -11.69 -14.62
N ASP A 113 -1.44 -12.29 -15.79
CA ASP A 113 -2.17 -13.46 -16.33
C ASP A 113 -2.19 -14.69 -15.41
N SER A 114 -1.24 -14.78 -14.47
CA SER A 114 -1.23 -15.83 -13.44
C SER A 114 -2.49 -15.80 -12.56
N ARG A 115 -3.16 -14.65 -12.46
CA ARG A 115 -4.37 -14.42 -11.66
C ARG A 115 -5.67 -14.67 -12.42
N LEU A 116 -5.60 -14.89 -13.74
CA LEU A 116 -6.71 -15.40 -14.53
C LEU A 116 -6.91 -16.89 -14.20
N LEU A 117 -7.81 -17.17 -13.26
CA LEU A 117 -8.02 -18.50 -12.70
C LEU A 117 -9.42 -19.07 -12.93
N LEU A 118 -10.42 -18.23 -13.23
CA LEU A 118 -11.80 -18.71 -13.42
C LEU A 118 -11.92 -19.59 -14.68
N ASP A 119 -11.19 -19.26 -15.75
CA ASP A 119 -11.11 -20.03 -16.99
C ASP A 119 -10.32 -21.34 -16.86
N LYS A 120 -9.66 -21.59 -15.72
CA LYS A 120 -8.87 -22.81 -15.47
C LYS A 120 -9.63 -23.87 -14.66
N ILE A 121 -10.87 -23.55 -14.24
CA ILE A 121 -11.72 -24.44 -13.46
C ILE A 121 -12.51 -25.34 -14.42
N ASP A 122 -12.45 -26.64 -14.17
CA ASP A 122 -13.43 -27.58 -14.70
C ASP A 122 -14.62 -27.61 -13.74
N TYR A 123 -15.70 -26.96 -14.14
CA TYR A 123 -16.92 -26.84 -13.33
C TYR A 123 -17.71 -28.16 -13.21
N ILE A 124 -17.48 -29.13 -14.10
CA ILE A 124 -18.12 -30.45 -14.07
C ILE A 124 -17.39 -31.33 -13.06
N SER A 125 -16.08 -31.50 -13.22
CA SER A 125 -15.27 -32.32 -12.31
C SER A 125 -14.98 -31.62 -10.98
N LYS A 126 -15.19 -30.30 -10.87
CA LYS A 126 -14.91 -29.46 -9.70
C LYS A 126 -13.43 -29.43 -9.33
N HIS A 127 -12.56 -29.47 -10.34
CA HIS A 127 -11.12 -29.38 -10.19
C HIS A 127 -10.57 -28.17 -10.96
N ILE A 128 -9.41 -27.66 -10.54
CA ILE A 128 -8.68 -26.59 -11.22
C ILE A 128 -7.30 -27.10 -11.65
N LYS A 129 -6.89 -26.73 -12.87
CA LYS A 129 -5.55 -27.07 -13.40
C LYS A 129 -4.60 -25.90 -13.25
N LEU A 130 -3.57 -26.05 -12.40
CA LEU A 130 -2.52 -25.06 -12.18
C LEU A 130 -1.14 -25.68 -12.43
N ASN A 131 -0.32 -25.07 -13.28
CA ASN A 131 1.05 -25.50 -13.58
C ASN A 131 1.17 -27.00 -13.90
N GLY A 132 0.21 -27.54 -14.66
CA GLY A 132 0.17 -28.96 -15.03
C GLY A 132 -0.36 -29.92 -13.95
N LYS A 133 -0.62 -29.45 -12.73
CA LYS A 133 -1.23 -30.23 -11.64
C LYS A 133 -2.72 -29.93 -11.52
N ILE A 134 -3.48 -30.92 -11.05
CA ILE A 134 -4.93 -30.85 -10.85
C ILE A 134 -5.21 -30.79 -9.35
N TYR A 135 -6.02 -29.82 -8.92
CA TYR A 135 -6.39 -29.63 -7.52
C TYR A 135 -7.91 -29.62 -7.35
N PRO A 136 -8.46 -30.23 -6.29
CA PRO A 136 -9.88 -30.14 -5.99
C PRO A 136 -10.25 -28.73 -5.52
N VAL A 137 -11.38 -28.20 -6.01
CA VAL A 137 -11.90 -26.90 -5.60
C VAL A 137 -12.69 -27.04 -4.30
N LYS A 138 -12.29 -26.33 -3.26
CA LYS A 138 -12.96 -26.28 -1.96
C LYS A 138 -14.33 -25.62 -2.10
N SER A 139 -15.38 -26.31 -1.66
CA SER A 139 -16.77 -25.82 -1.69
C SER A 139 -17.22 -25.26 -3.06
N PRO A 140 -17.20 -26.09 -4.12
CA PRO A 140 -17.37 -25.67 -5.50
C PRO A 140 -18.85 -25.33 -5.78
N SER A 141 -19.21 -24.09 -5.52
CA SER A 141 -20.53 -23.53 -5.79
C SER A 141 -20.33 -22.16 -6.41
N PHE A 142 -20.66 -22.06 -7.69
CA PHE A 142 -20.43 -20.89 -8.55
C PHE A 142 -21.72 -20.56 -9.31
N PRO A 143 -22.79 -20.13 -8.61
CA PRO A 143 -24.13 -19.99 -9.21
C PRO A 143 -24.20 -18.92 -10.30
N THR A 144 -23.24 -18.00 -10.37
CA THR A 144 -23.24 -16.85 -11.28
C THR A 144 -22.15 -16.94 -12.35
N ILE A 145 -21.36 -18.02 -12.43
CA ILE A 145 -20.30 -18.14 -13.43
C ILE A 145 -20.81 -18.94 -14.64
N ASP A 146 -20.77 -18.32 -15.82
CA ASP A 146 -20.89 -19.02 -17.11
C ASP A 146 -19.51 -19.58 -17.50
N PRO A 147 -19.34 -20.91 -17.64
CA PRO A 147 -18.08 -21.51 -18.07
C PRO A 147 -17.55 -21.00 -19.43
N ASN A 148 -18.42 -20.52 -20.33
CA ASN A 148 -17.99 -19.98 -21.63
C ASN A 148 -17.44 -18.55 -21.49
N ASN A 149 -18.00 -17.77 -20.57
CA ASN A 149 -17.61 -16.39 -20.29
C ASN A 149 -17.35 -16.18 -18.79
N PRO A 150 -16.31 -16.81 -18.22
CA PRO A 150 -16.17 -16.93 -16.77
C PRO A 150 -15.93 -15.62 -16.03
N TYR A 151 -15.55 -14.56 -16.77
CA TYR A 151 -15.27 -13.22 -16.25
C TYR A 151 -16.42 -12.22 -16.44
N GLU A 152 -17.52 -12.63 -17.07
CA GLU A 152 -18.68 -11.77 -17.30
C GLU A 152 -19.53 -11.64 -16.02
N LEU A 153 -19.88 -10.41 -15.65
CA LEU A 153 -20.77 -10.15 -14.53
C LEU A 153 -22.21 -10.43 -14.94
N THR A 154 -23.01 -11.04 -14.05
CA THR A 154 -24.45 -11.09 -14.26
C THR A 154 -25.07 -9.70 -14.04
N GLU A 155 -26.28 -9.46 -14.55
CA GLU A 155 -26.99 -8.19 -14.34
C GLU A 155 -27.14 -7.85 -12.83
N GLU A 156 -27.41 -8.84 -11.99
CA GLU A 156 -27.49 -8.64 -10.54
C GLU A 156 -26.14 -8.29 -9.90
N GLU A 157 -25.04 -8.92 -10.37
CA GLU A 157 -23.69 -8.59 -9.91
C GLU A 157 -23.26 -7.20 -10.35
N GLN A 158 -23.57 -6.81 -11.59
CA GLN A 158 -23.31 -5.48 -12.11
C GLN A 158 -24.07 -4.42 -11.32
N HIS A 159 -25.36 -4.64 -11.07
CA HIS A 159 -26.18 -3.72 -10.26
C HIS A 159 -25.61 -3.54 -8.83
N VAL A 160 -25.20 -4.63 -8.17
CA VAL A 160 -24.55 -4.55 -6.85
C VAL A 160 -23.25 -3.73 -6.90
N LEU A 161 -22.44 -3.94 -7.93
CA LEU A 161 -21.18 -3.22 -8.10
C LEU A 161 -21.42 -1.72 -8.36
N ASP A 162 -22.38 -1.39 -9.22
CA ASP A 162 -22.72 -0.01 -9.57
C ASP A 162 -23.25 0.79 -8.36
N GLU A 163 -24.12 0.19 -7.55
CA GLU A 163 -24.66 0.81 -6.32
C GLU A 163 -23.54 1.07 -5.28
N ILE A 164 -22.66 0.10 -5.09
CA ILE A 164 -21.50 0.26 -4.20
C ILE A 164 -20.57 1.33 -4.76
N LYS A 165 -20.30 1.32 -6.07
CA LYS A 165 -19.46 2.31 -6.74
C LYS A 165 -19.99 3.73 -6.58
N SER A 166 -21.29 3.96 -6.80
CA SER A 166 -21.92 5.27 -6.53
C SER A 166 -21.68 5.67 -5.08
N SER A 167 -21.90 4.75 -4.12
CA SER A 167 -21.68 5.03 -2.70
C SER A 167 -20.23 5.44 -2.37
N PHE A 168 -19.22 4.89 -3.04
CA PHE A 168 -17.83 5.34 -2.89
C PHE A 168 -17.63 6.75 -3.48
N LEU A 169 -18.12 7.00 -4.68
CA LEU A 169 -17.95 8.27 -5.40
C LEU A 169 -18.70 9.44 -4.71
N ASP A 170 -19.85 9.15 -4.12
CA ASP A 170 -20.72 10.12 -3.45
C ASP A 170 -20.35 10.35 -1.97
N SER A 171 -19.43 9.55 -1.42
CA SER A 171 -19.04 9.67 -0.01
C SER A 171 -18.22 10.94 0.24
N VAL A 172 -18.90 11.99 0.72
CA VAL A 172 -18.29 13.28 1.05
C VAL A 172 -17.15 13.15 2.07
N ARG A 173 -17.30 12.28 3.07
CA ARG A 173 -16.26 12.07 4.10
C ARG A 173 -15.06 11.33 3.53
N LEU A 174 -15.28 10.28 2.74
CA LEU A 174 -14.19 9.56 2.10
C LEU A 174 -13.41 10.48 1.18
N LYS A 175 -14.11 11.25 0.33
CA LYS A 175 -13.49 12.23 -0.56
C LYS A 175 -12.58 13.20 0.20
N LYS A 176 -13.05 13.80 1.31
CA LYS A 176 -12.22 14.68 2.16
C LYS A 176 -10.97 13.99 2.71
N HIS A 177 -11.06 12.71 3.06
CA HIS A 177 -9.93 11.94 3.59
C HIS A 177 -8.93 11.59 2.49
N ILE A 178 -9.42 11.20 1.31
CA ILE A 178 -8.59 10.93 0.14
C ILE A 178 -7.93 12.20 -0.38
N ASP A 179 -8.63 13.34 -0.41
CA ASP A 179 -8.07 14.67 -0.71
C ASP A 179 -6.86 14.96 0.17
N PHE A 180 -6.97 14.70 1.48
CA PHE A 180 -5.87 14.88 2.41
C PHE A 180 -4.68 13.97 2.09
N LEU A 181 -4.92 12.70 1.75
CA LEU A 181 -3.86 11.80 1.31
C LEU A 181 -3.16 12.30 0.04
N TYR A 182 -3.88 12.86 -0.93
CA TYR A 182 -3.28 13.45 -2.12
C TYR A 182 -2.48 14.72 -1.82
N GLN A 183 -2.94 15.54 -0.88
CA GLN A 183 -2.30 16.81 -0.50
C GLN A 183 -1.02 16.61 0.32
N LYS A 184 -1.02 15.66 1.25
CA LYS A 184 0.10 15.42 2.19
C LYS A 184 0.92 14.18 1.86
N GLY A 185 0.51 13.43 0.85
CA GLY A 185 1.14 12.17 0.52
C GLY A 185 1.92 12.16 -0.79
N SER A 186 2.85 11.22 -0.85
CA SER A 186 3.64 10.90 -2.04
C SER A 186 4.03 9.43 -2.04
N VAL A 187 4.50 8.94 -3.19
CA VAL A 187 5.04 7.56 -3.30
C VAL A 187 6.31 7.39 -2.46
N TYR A 188 7.16 8.40 -2.45
CA TYR A 188 8.38 8.45 -1.64
C TYR A 188 8.68 9.88 -1.20
N LYS A 189 9.61 10.01 -0.24
CA LYS A 189 10.18 11.30 0.16
C LYS A 189 11.67 11.13 0.41
N ALA A 190 12.48 11.94 -0.26
CA ALA A 190 13.87 12.19 0.13
C ALA A 190 13.89 13.41 1.06
N CYS A 191 14.44 13.28 2.26
CA CYS A 191 14.51 14.36 3.25
C CYS A 191 15.61 14.12 4.28
N ASN A 192 16.47 15.11 4.49
CA ASN A 192 17.57 15.10 5.46
C ASN A 192 18.42 13.83 5.34
N ASN A 193 18.77 13.50 4.10
CA ASN A 193 19.51 12.29 3.73
C ASN A 193 18.81 10.95 4.02
N ASN A 194 17.52 10.96 4.32
CA ASN A 194 16.69 9.77 4.44
C ASN A 194 15.81 9.60 3.20
N LEU A 195 15.67 8.36 2.74
CA LEU A 195 14.75 7.95 1.69
C LEU A 195 13.59 7.16 2.30
N LEU A 196 12.38 7.71 2.24
CA LEU A 196 11.18 7.10 2.81
C LEU A 196 10.29 6.57 1.68
N TYR A 197 9.92 5.29 1.73
CA TYR A 197 8.89 4.69 0.88
C TYR A 197 8.27 3.45 1.54
N HIS A 198 7.06 3.05 1.13
CA HIS A 198 6.33 1.99 1.81
C HIS A 198 6.86 0.57 1.55
N GLY A 199 6.87 0.11 0.30
CA GLY A 199 7.07 -1.29 -0.05
C GLY A 199 8.48 -1.61 -0.53
N CYS A 200 8.76 -1.35 -1.80
CA CYS A 200 10.03 -1.72 -2.43
C CYS A 200 10.35 -0.84 -3.63
N ILE A 201 11.60 -0.89 -4.09
CA ILE A 201 11.99 -0.45 -5.42
C ILE A 201 12.32 -1.72 -6.21
N PRO A 202 11.61 -2.04 -7.31
CA PRO A 202 11.77 -3.32 -8.00
C PRO A 202 13.20 -3.58 -8.45
N LEU A 203 13.71 -4.78 -8.11
CA LEU A 203 15.04 -5.24 -8.49
C LEU A 203 14.98 -6.54 -9.29
N ASN A 204 15.99 -6.73 -10.14
CA ASN A 204 16.27 -8.01 -10.79
C ASN A 204 16.91 -8.99 -9.79
N GLU A 205 16.97 -10.26 -10.17
CA GLU A 205 17.67 -11.30 -9.39
C GLU A 205 19.18 -11.07 -9.26
N ASP A 206 19.77 -10.16 -10.04
CA ASP A 206 21.18 -9.77 -9.97
C ASP A 206 21.43 -8.49 -9.13
N GLY A 207 20.37 -7.91 -8.55
CA GLY A 207 20.42 -6.70 -7.73
C GLY A 207 20.31 -5.38 -8.52
N THR A 208 20.29 -5.41 -9.85
CA THR A 208 20.10 -4.19 -10.67
C THR A 208 18.63 -3.75 -10.69
N PHE A 209 18.36 -2.49 -11.03
CA PHE A 209 16.97 -2.00 -11.13
C PHE A 209 16.17 -2.76 -12.20
N MET A 210 15.01 -3.29 -11.81
CA MET A 210 14.09 -3.95 -12.73
C MET A 210 13.45 -2.92 -13.66
N ARG A 211 13.43 -3.24 -14.96
CA ARG A 211 12.76 -2.43 -15.97
C ARG A 211 11.31 -2.86 -16.09
N VAL A 212 10.42 -2.05 -15.52
CA VAL A 212 8.97 -2.27 -15.58
C VAL A 212 8.43 -1.62 -16.86
N GLU A 213 7.69 -2.38 -17.65
CA GLU A 213 7.08 -1.90 -18.89
C GLU A 213 5.60 -1.63 -18.66
N LEU A 214 5.19 -0.36 -18.76
CA LEU A 214 3.80 0.08 -18.58
C LEU A 214 3.52 1.15 -19.63
N ASN A 215 2.33 1.12 -20.26
CA ASN A 215 1.95 2.07 -21.30
C ASN A 215 2.99 2.19 -22.44
N HIS A 216 3.59 1.06 -22.83
CA HIS A 216 4.64 0.96 -23.87
C HIS A 216 5.95 1.70 -23.55
N ASN A 217 6.13 2.17 -22.31
CA ASN A 217 7.37 2.80 -21.85
C ASN A 217 8.03 1.93 -20.78
N LYS A 218 9.36 2.09 -20.64
CA LYS A 218 10.15 1.36 -19.64
C LYS A 218 10.59 2.32 -18.54
N TYR A 219 10.27 1.94 -17.31
CA TYR A 219 10.59 2.70 -16.11
C TYR A 219 11.43 1.84 -15.16
N TYR A 220 12.34 2.47 -14.43
CA TYR A 220 13.18 1.82 -13.41
C TYR A 220 13.66 2.87 -12.40
N GLY A 221 14.16 2.42 -11.24
CA GLY A 221 14.76 3.31 -10.22
C GLY A 221 13.84 4.46 -9.80
N LYS A 222 14.39 5.66 -9.67
CA LYS A 222 13.65 6.86 -9.30
C LYS A 222 12.59 7.24 -10.32
N ASN A 223 12.91 7.11 -11.62
CA ASN A 223 11.98 7.41 -12.71
C ASN A 223 10.69 6.57 -12.64
N TYR A 224 10.77 5.33 -12.13
CA TYR A 224 9.58 4.51 -11.93
C TYR A 224 8.68 5.02 -10.80
N LEU A 225 9.26 5.44 -9.69
CA LEU A 225 8.49 6.00 -8.57
C LEU A 225 7.87 7.36 -8.94
N ASP A 226 8.60 8.19 -9.69
CA ASP A 226 8.09 9.46 -10.24
C ASP A 226 6.91 9.22 -11.20
N PHE A 227 7.00 8.19 -12.06
CA PHE A 227 5.89 7.76 -12.91
C PHE A 227 4.68 7.33 -12.08
N CYS A 228 4.87 6.47 -11.06
CA CYS A 228 3.80 6.03 -10.18
C CYS A 228 3.09 7.22 -9.50
N ASP A 229 3.85 8.17 -8.94
CA ASP A 229 3.28 9.36 -8.26
C ASP A 229 2.42 10.18 -9.23
N LYS A 230 2.97 10.45 -10.42
CA LYS A 230 2.25 11.18 -11.49
C LYS A 230 0.98 10.45 -11.91
N THR A 231 1.03 9.14 -12.15
CA THR A 231 -0.13 8.34 -12.57
C THR A 231 -1.22 8.34 -11.51
N ILE A 232 -0.85 8.15 -10.23
CA ILE A 232 -1.80 8.16 -9.11
C ILE A 232 -2.54 9.51 -9.05
N ARG A 233 -1.81 10.63 -9.17
CA ARG A 233 -2.42 11.97 -9.21
C ARG A 233 -3.31 12.18 -10.45
N GLN A 234 -2.89 11.70 -11.61
CA GLN A 234 -3.69 11.78 -12.85
C GLN A 234 -5.01 11.00 -12.73
N ALA A 235 -4.98 9.80 -12.14
CA ALA A 235 -6.17 8.99 -11.89
C ALA A 235 -7.19 9.73 -11.02
N TYR A 236 -6.73 10.52 -10.05
CA TYR A 236 -7.62 11.27 -9.15
C TYR A 236 -8.20 12.54 -9.75
N LEU A 237 -7.40 13.29 -10.50
CA LEU A 237 -7.84 14.53 -11.15
C LEU A 237 -8.85 14.28 -12.29
N GLY A 238 -9.14 13.02 -12.61
CA GLY A 238 -10.07 12.67 -13.69
C GLY A 238 -9.54 13.09 -15.06
N LEU A 239 -8.20 13.19 -15.22
CA LEU A 239 -7.55 13.56 -16.47
C LEU A 239 -7.60 12.38 -17.45
N TYR A 240 -8.78 12.13 -18.03
CA TYR A 240 -9.15 11.41 -19.26
C TYR A 240 -8.47 10.06 -19.63
N ASP A 241 -7.60 9.47 -18.81
CA ASP A 241 -6.98 8.17 -19.12
C ASP A 241 -7.54 7.05 -18.23
N PRO A 242 -8.48 6.23 -18.73
CA PRO A 242 -8.96 5.03 -18.05
C PRO A 242 -7.83 4.10 -17.59
N LYS A 243 -6.68 4.08 -18.29
CA LYS A 243 -5.54 3.25 -17.88
C LYS A 243 -4.91 3.71 -16.58
N ALA A 244 -4.94 5.01 -16.28
CA ALA A 244 -4.43 5.52 -15.00
C ALA A 244 -5.27 5.00 -13.81
N VAL A 245 -6.58 4.89 -13.99
CA VAL A 245 -7.48 4.30 -12.99
C VAL A 245 -7.23 2.80 -12.84
N ASP A 246 -6.98 2.07 -13.92
CA ASP A 246 -6.63 0.65 -13.88
C ASP A 246 -5.31 0.38 -13.18
N LEU A 247 -4.31 1.25 -13.39
CA LEU A 247 -3.00 1.18 -12.73
C LEU A 247 -3.11 1.25 -11.21
N MET A 248 -4.14 1.86 -10.63
CA MET A 248 -4.36 1.86 -9.18
C MET A 248 -4.49 0.44 -8.62
N TYR A 249 -5.14 -0.47 -9.35
CA TYR A 249 -5.26 -1.86 -8.94
C TYR A 249 -3.94 -2.62 -9.08
N TYR A 250 -3.20 -2.35 -10.16
CA TYR A 250 -1.84 -2.88 -10.34
C TYR A 250 -0.92 -2.40 -9.22
N PHE A 251 -0.98 -1.14 -8.83
CA PHE A 251 -0.18 -0.61 -7.73
C PHE A 251 -0.53 -1.26 -6.37
N TRP A 252 -1.78 -1.69 -6.15
CA TRP A 252 -2.11 -2.42 -4.93
C TRP A 252 -1.49 -3.83 -4.85
N CYS A 253 -1.40 -4.58 -5.95
CA CYS A 253 -1.09 -6.02 -5.89
C CYS A 253 -0.19 -6.60 -6.99
N GLY A 254 0.36 -5.75 -7.86
CA GLY A 254 1.30 -6.12 -8.89
C GLY A 254 2.63 -6.57 -8.29
N ARG A 255 3.25 -7.57 -8.93
CA ARG A 255 4.54 -8.13 -8.48
C ARG A 255 5.65 -7.07 -8.43
N TYR A 256 5.68 -6.17 -9.41
CA TYR A 256 6.67 -5.10 -9.50
C TYR A 256 6.11 -3.74 -9.08
N SER A 257 5.01 -3.72 -8.33
CA SER A 257 4.50 -2.48 -7.74
C SER A 257 5.40 -2.03 -6.59
N PRO A 258 5.72 -0.73 -6.47
CA PRO A 258 6.52 -0.21 -5.36
C PRO A 258 5.78 -0.26 -4.00
N PHE A 259 4.48 -0.49 -3.99
CA PHE A 259 3.69 -0.59 -2.76
C PHE A 259 3.50 -2.03 -2.26
N SER A 260 3.69 -3.02 -3.13
CA SER A 260 3.46 -4.44 -2.82
C SER A 260 4.74 -5.26 -2.94
N GLY A 261 5.35 -5.29 -4.13
CA GLY A 261 6.47 -6.19 -4.41
C GLY A 261 6.11 -7.68 -4.26
N ARG A 262 4.81 -8.04 -4.29
CA ARG A 262 4.31 -9.39 -4.01
C ARG A 262 3.12 -9.73 -4.88
N GLU A 263 3.08 -10.97 -5.36
CA GLU A 263 1.96 -11.51 -6.11
C GLU A 263 0.99 -12.25 -5.17
N PHE A 264 -0.17 -11.66 -4.89
CA PHE A 264 -1.15 -12.24 -3.96
C PHE A 264 -1.85 -13.49 -4.52
N LYS A 265 -1.99 -14.52 -3.67
CA LYS A 265 -2.66 -15.80 -4.01
C LYS A 265 -4.06 -15.89 -3.40
N THR A 266 -4.88 -14.87 -3.67
CA THR A 266 -6.19 -14.68 -3.04
C THR A 266 -7.18 -15.80 -3.39
N PHE A 267 -7.21 -16.21 -4.66
CA PHE A 267 -8.09 -17.28 -5.14
C PHE A 267 -7.65 -18.63 -4.56
N GLU A 268 -6.36 -18.94 -4.66
CA GLU A 268 -5.79 -20.21 -4.22
C GLU A 268 -6.02 -20.42 -2.72
N ARG A 269 -5.79 -19.39 -1.90
CA ARG A 269 -6.09 -19.43 -0.45
C ARG A 269 -7.57 -19.65 -0.13
N MET A 270 -8.47 -19.25 -1.03
CA MET A 270 -9.92 -19.36 -0.83
C MET A 270 -10.46 -20.72 -1.29
N TYR A 271 -9.94 -21.24 -2.39
CA TYR A 271 -10.53 -22.37 -3.11
C TYR A 271 -9.64 -23.61 -3.19
N ILE A 272 -8.38 -23.56 -2.76
CA ILE A 272 -7.45 -24.70 -2.84
C ILE A 272 -6.86 -24.96 -1.45
N GLU A 273 -6.99 -26.20 -0.96
CA GLU A 273 -6.49 -26.58 0.37
C GLU A 273 -4.99 -26.85 0.39
N ASP A 274 -4.40 -27.22 -0.75
CA ASP A 274 -2.97 -27.45 -0.88
C ASP A 274 -2.18 -26.15 -0.72
N LYS A 275 -1.48 -26.04 0.41
CA LYS A 275 -0.71 -24.85 0.80
C LYS A 275 0.49 -24.57 -0.12
N SER A 276 0.94 -25.53 -0.91
CA SER A 276 1.99 -25.29 -1.92
C SER A 276 1.55 -24.25 -2.96
N THR A 277 0.24 -24.11 -3.19
CA THR A 277 -0.34 -23.09 -4.07
C THR A 277 -0.43 -21.70 -3.44
N TRP A 278 -0.14 -21.57 -2.14
CA TRP A 278 -0.25 -20.30 -1.41
C TRP A 278 1.08 -19.53 -1.32
N VAL A 279 2.13 -20.06 -1.94
CA VAL A 279 3.44 -19.39 -2.01
C VAL A 279 3.28 -18.17 -2.92
N GLU A 280 3.56 -16.99 -2.36
CA GLU A 280 3.46 -15.69 -3.03
C GLU A 280 4.88 -15.26 -3.44
N PRO A 281 5.22 -15.29 -4.73
CA PRO A 281 6.49 -14.73 -5.21
C PRO A 281 6.63 -13.27 -4.81
N SER A 282 7.80 -12.91 -4.32
CA SER A 282 8.16 -11.54 -3.95
C SER A 282 9.23 -10.99 -4.87
N ASP A 283 9.32 -9.66 -4.92
CA ASP A 283 10.40 -8.94 -5.60
C ASP A 283 11.77 -9.26 -4.98
N ALA A 284 12.83 -9.19 -5.79
CA ALA A 284 14.19 -9.46 -5.35
C ALA A 284 14.66 -8.45 -4.28
N TYR A 285 14.09 -7.24 -4.28
CA TYR A 285 14.33 -6.21 -3.26
C TYR A 285 14.28 -6.76 -1.83
N TYR A 286 13.31 -7.62 -1.50
CA TYR A 286 13.18 -8.12 -0.13
C TYR A 286 14.30 -9.05 0.31
N ARG A 287 15.09 -9.61 -0.63
CA ARG A 287 16.33 -10.33 -0.32
C ARG A 287 17.52 -9.37 -0.23
N TYR A 288 17.54 -8.34 -1.06
CA TYR A 288 18.65 -7.36 -1.13
C TYR A 288 18.54 -6.19 -0.16
N CYS A 289 17.42 -6.05 0.57
CA CYS A 289 17.24 -4.99 1.57
C CYS A 289 18.24 -5.05 2.74
N ASP A 290 18.98 -6.16 2.87
CA ASP A 290 20.07 -6.37 3.84
C ASP A 290 21.48 -6.27 3.22
N ASP A 291 21.58 -5.99 1.91
CA ASP A 291 22.86 -5.79 1.21
C ASP A 291 23.21 -4.30 1.16
N GLU A 292 24.30 -3.93 1.84
CA GLU A 292 24.77 -2.54 1.92
C GLU A 292 25.07 -1.92 0.55
N ASN A 293 25.63 -2.67 -0.40
CA ASN A 293 25.98 -2.12 -1.71
C ASN A 293 24.72 -1.78 -2.52
N ILE A 294 23.69 -2.62 -2.44
CA ILE A 294 22.41 -2.37 -3.10
C ILE A 294 21.69 -1.20 -2.44
N CYS A 295 21.70 -1.10 -1.11
CA CYS A 295 21.17 0.06 -0.39
C CYS A 295 21.89 1.35 -0.80
N ASN A 296 23.22 1.33 -0.95
CA ASN A 296 24.00 2.48 -1.39
C ASN A 296 23.64 2.89 -2.83
N MET A 297 23.52 1.92 -3.75
CA MET A 297 23.06 2.15 -5.12
C MET A 297 21.68 2.81 -5.16
N ILE A 298 20.76 2.35 -4.30
CA ILE A 298 19.42 2.96 -4.17
C ILE A 298 19.54 4.40 -3.66
N LEU A 299 20.34 4.67 -2.64
CA LEU A 299 20.49 6.04 -2.11
C LEU A 299 21.08 7.00 -3.17
N GLU A 300 22.07 6.56 -3.95
CA GLU A 300 22.67 7.34 -5.03
C GLU A 300 21.67 7.69 -6.15
N GLU A 301 20.79 6.75 -6.52
CA GLU A 301 19.74 6.97 -7.52
C GLU A 301 18.77 8.12 -7.13
N PHE A 302 18.65 8.41 -5.83
CA PHE A 302 17.85 9.51 -5.28
C PHE A 302 18.69 10.72 -4.89
N SER A 303 19.94 10.80 -5.36
CA SER A 303 20.88 11.89 -5.07
C SER A 303 21.20 12.07 -3.58
N LEU A 304 21.13 11.00 -2.80
CA LEU A 304 21.43 11.03 -1.36
C LEU A 304 22.89 10.63 -1.07
N LYS A 305 23.44 11.18 0.01
CA LYS A 305 24.80 10.91 0.45
C LYS A 305 24.86 9.55 1.13
N ILE A 306 25.52 8.59 0.50
CA ILE A 306 25.64 7.21 0.99
C ILE A 306 26.08 7.13 2.45
N LYS A 307 27.12 7.88 2.85
CA LYS A 307 27.77 7.72 4.17
C LYS A 307 26.79 7.86 5.34
N HIS A 308 25.87 8.82 5.27
CA HIS A 308 24.89 9.13 6.31
C HIS A 308 23.46 8.84 5.85
N GLY A 309 23.31 8.09 4.76
CA GLY A 309 22.03 7.89 4.10
C GLY A 309 21.30 6.69 4.66
N HIS A 310 19.99 6.84 4.90
CA HIS A 310 19.15 5.76 5.40
C HIS A 310 17.91 5.58 4.54
N ILE A 311 17.57 4.33 4.27
CA ILE A 311 16.31 3.91 3.69
C ILE A 311 15.36 3.58 4.84
N ILE A 312 14.23 4.25 4.90
CA ILE A 312 13.17 4.02 5.87
C ILE A 312 11.99 3.39 5.13
N ASN A 313 11.67 2.16 5.52
CA ASN A 313 10.73 1.31 4.78
C ASN A 313 9.68 0.70 5.72
N GLY A 314 8.53 0.31 5.17
CA GLY A 314 7.44 -0.37 5.88
C GLY A 314 7.05 -1.71 5.23
N HIS A 315 5.75 -1.99 5.19
CA HIS A 315 5.11 -3.11 4.46
C HIS A 315 5.38 -4.55 4.94
N VAL A 316 6.62 -4.89 5.28
CA VAL A 316 7.00 -6.25 5.72
C VAL A 316 7.17 -6.29 7.23
N PRO A 317 6.37 -7.11 7.95
CA PRO A 317 6.50 -7.23 9.39
C PRO A 317 7.82 -7.88 9.78
N VAL A 318 8.54 -7.21 10.67
CA VAL A 318 9.77 -7.72 11.30
C VAL A 318 9.41 -8.84 12.26
N LYS A 319 9.97 -10.04 12.05
CA LYS A 319 9.71 -11.21 12.89
C LYS A 319 10.69 -11.24 14.06
N VAL A 320 10.49 -10.37 15.04
CA VAL A 320 11.34 -10.27 16.24
C VAL A 320 11.44 -11.61 16.98
N LYS A 321 10.32 -12.36 17.08
CA LYS A 321 10.31 -13.72 17.66
C LYS A 321 11.21 -14.72 16.95
N ALA A 322 11.54 -14.48 15.68
CA ALA A 322 12.46 -15.31 14.90
C ALA A 322 13.90 -14.76 14.90
N GLY A 323 14.19 -13.72 15.69
CA GLY A 323 15.50 -13.07 15.77
C GLY A 323 15.77 -12.06 14.65
N GLU A 324 14.77 -11.66 13.88
CA GLU A 324 14.94 -10.65 12.82
C GLU A 324 15.09 -9.25 13.42
N SER A 325 16.08 -8.50 12.94
CA SER A 325 16.31 -7.10 13.31
C SER A 325 15.58 -6.14 12.38
N PRO A 326 14.97 -5.05 12.91
CA PRO A 326 14.41 -3.97 12.09
C PRO A 326 15.50 -3.14 11.39
N VAL A 327 16.74 -3.21 11.87
CA VAL A 327 17.91 -2.56 11.30
C VAL A 327 18.65 -3.57 10.42
N LYS A 328 18.82 -3.23 9.15
CA LYS A 328 19.42 -4.08 8.11
C LYS A 328 20.55 -3.36 7.40
N ALA A 329 21.36 -4.11 6.64
CA ALA A 329 22.41 -3.59 5.77
C ALA A 329 23.36 -2.64 6.52
N ASN A 330 23.90 -3.08 7.67
CA ASN A 330 24.78 -2.27 8.53
C ASN A 330 24.22 -0.89 8.92
N GLY A 331 22.90 -0.78 9.07
CA GLY A 331 22.23 0.47 9.46
C GLY A 331 21.75 1.33 8.29
N LYS A 332 21.95 0.91 7.04
CA LYS A 332 21.42 1.62 5.86
C LYS A 332 19.92 1.49 5.70
N THR A 333 19.31 0.38 6.14
CA THR A 333 17.87 0.17 6.01
C THR A 333 17.25 0.02 7.39
N ILE A 334 16.19 0.79 7.64
CA ILE A 334 15.42 0.79 8.88
C ILE A 334 13.97 0.46 8.52
N ILE A 335 13.49 -0.69 9.00
CA ILE A 335 12.11 -1.14 8.76
C ILE A 335 11.24 -0.72 9.95
N ILE A 336 10.28 0.15 9.68
CA ILE A 336 9.28 0.65 10.63
C ILE A 336 7.89 0.12 10.26
N ASP A 337 7.62 -1.14 10.61
CA ASP A 337 6.29 -1.74 10.36
C ASP A 337 5.31 -1.57 11.53
N GLY A 338 4.02 -1.51 11.18
CA GLY A 338 2.90 -1.42 12.12
C GLY A 338 2.49 -2.78 12.66
N GLY A 339 2.84 -3.08 13.91
CA GLY A 339 2.46 -4.33 14.58
C GLY A 339 1.05 -4.35 15.19
N PHE A 340 0.29 -3.25 15.12
CA PHE A 340 -1.03 -3.11 15.78
C PHE A 340 -2.17 -3.94 15.18
N CYS A 341 -1.99 -4.48 13.97
CA CYS A 341 -3.03 -5.30 13.35
C CYS A 341 -3.08 -6.69 14.02
N LYS A 342 -4.25 -7.09 14.52
CA LYS A 342 -4.49 -8.36 15.23
C LYS A 342 -3.99 -9.59 14.45
N ALA A 343 -4.02 -9.54 13.12
CA ALA A 343 -3.54 -10.63 12.26
C ALA A 343 -2.02 -10.85 12.34
N TYR A 344 -1.25 -9.84 12.76
CA TYR A 344 0.21 -9.87 12.85
C TYR A 344 0.76 -10.03 14.27
N HIS A 345 -0.04 -9.82 15.32
CA HIS A 345 0.39 -10.00 16.72
C HIS A 345 1.08 -11.37 16.97
N ASN A 346 0.54 -12.43 16.36
CA ASN A 346 1.10 -13.78 16.50
C ASN A 346 2.45 -13.95 15.78
N LYS A 347 2.73 -13.14 14.75
CA LYS A 347 3.91 -13.24 13.89
C LYS A 347 5.04 -12.29 14.31
N THR A 348 4.74 -11.04 14.66
CA THR A 348 5.75 -10.03 15.03
C THR A 348 6.17 -10.17 16.49
N GLY A 349 5.20 -10.33 17.40
CA GLY A 349 5.41 -10.33 18.84
C GLY A 349 5.45 -8.94 19.49
N ILE A 350 5.37 -7.87 18.70
CA ILE A 350 5.43 -6.46 19.12
C ILE A 350 4.34 -5.64 18.43
N ALA A 351 4.03 -4.44 18.95
CA ALA A 351 3.02 -3.53 18.43
C ALA A 351 3.55 -2.60 17.31
N GLY A 352 4.85 -2.67 16.99
CA GLY A 352 5.48 -1.94 15.89
C GLY A 352 6.61 -1.04 16.36
N TYR A 353 7.07 -0.17 15.47
CA TYR A 353 8.20 0.73 15.72
C TYR A 353 7.87 2.20 15.45
N THR A 354 8.48 3.09 16.23
CA THR A 354 8.56 4.52 15.93
C THR A 354 10.03 4.91 15.77
N LEU A 355 10.38 5.51 14.64
CA LEU A 355 11.69 6.10 14.43
C LEU A 355 11.64 7.60 14.77
N ILE A 356 12.50 8.03 15.69
CA ILE A 356 12.69 9.42 16.06
C ILE A 356 14.00 9.89 15.43
N SER A 357 13.91 10.92 14.57
CA SER A 357 15.06 11.64 14.02
C SER A 357 15.12 13.04 14.62
N ASN A 358 16.24 13.39 15.24
CA ASN A 358 16.48 14.72 15.81
C ASN A 358 17.95 15.12 15.67
N SER A 359 18.30 16.31 16.18
CA SER A 359 19.65 16.89 16.09
C SER A 359 20.77 16.07 16.76
N ARG A 360 20.44 14.98 17.47
CA ARG A 360 21.40 14.07 18.11
C ARG A 360 21.55 12.74 17.37
N GLY A 361 20.74 12.48 16.34
CA GLY A 361 20.73 11.25 15.56
C GLY A 361 19.38 10.51 15.57
N LEU A 362 19.45 9.21 15.31
CA LEU A 362 18.30 8.33 15.09
C LEU A 362 18.07 7.39 16.28
N ARG A 363 16.83 7.35 16.77
CA ARG A 363 16.39 6.42 17.83
C ARG A 363 15.18 5.64 17.38
N LEU A 364 15.25 4.32 17.53
CA LEU A 364 14.15 3.41 17.25
C LEU A 364 13.48 3.01 18.56
N LEU A 365 12.18 3.28 18.67
CA LEU A 365 11.36 2.85 19.78
C LEU A 365 10.57 1.62 19.35
N GLU A 366 10.74 0.51 20.07
CA GLU A 366 9.92 -0.69 19.95
C GLU A 366 8.73 -0.60 20.90
N HIS A 367 7.51 -0.78 20.38
CA HIS A 367 6.30 -0.78 21.19
C HIS A 367 5.89 -2.20 21.55
N GLN A 368 5.67 -2.49 22.84
CA GLN A 368 5.20 -3.79 23.30
C GLN A 368 3.68 -3.96 23.07
N THR A 369 3.23 -5.23 22.96
CA THR A 369 1.80 -5.53 22.79
C THR A 369 1.05 -5.63 24.12
N PHE A 370 -0.25 -5.33 24.09
CA PHE A 370 -1.18 -5.73 25.15
C PHE A 370 -1.83 -7.07 24.82
N THR A 371 -1.96 -7.96 25.79
CA THR A 371 -2.70 -9.23 25.64
C THR A 371 -4.21 -9.00 25.54
N ASN A 372 -4.81 -8.15 26.40
CA ASN A 372 -6.20 -7.68 26.30
C ASN A 372 -6.51 -6.48 27.22
N ILE A 373 -7.60 -5.75 26.94
CA ILE A 373 -8.03 -4.54 27.70
C ILE A 373 -8.26 -4.86 29.20
N LYS A 374 -8.83 -6.03 29.52
CA LYS A 374 -9.12 -6.39 30.92
C LYS A 374 -7.85 -6.63 31.74
N GLU A 375 -6.85 -7.29 31.16
CA GLU A 375 -5.54 -7.50 31.79
C GLU A 375 -4.77 -6.20 31.91
N ALA A 376 -4.77 -5.35 30.87
CA ALA A 376 -4.11 -4.04 30.93
C ALA A 376 -4.69 -3.17 32.05
N LEU A 377 -6.03 -3.11 32.17
CA LEU A 377 -6.70 -2.37 33.24
C LEU A 377 -6.48 -3.01 34.62
N LYS A 378 -6.44 -4.34 34.72
CA LYS A 378 -6.23 -5.04 36.00
C LYS A 378 -4.78 -4.94 36.49
N ALA A 379 -3.83 -4.90 35.57
CA ALA A 379 -2.40 -4.81 35.86
C ALA A 379 -1.88 -3.36 35.86
N ASN A 380 -2.74 -2.36 35.59
CA ASN A 380 -2.34 -0.96 35.36
C ASN A 380 -1.16 -0.84 34.37
N GLN A 381 -1.16 -1.68 33.34
CA GLN A 381 -0.11 -1.67 32.33
C GLN A 381 -0.33 -0.54 31.33
N ASP A 382 0.73 0.21 31.04
CA ASP A 382 0.81 1.21 29.96
C ASP A 382 1.71 0.67 28.83
N ILE A 383 1.79 1.38 27.69
CA ILE A 383 2.68 1.00 26.58
C ILE A 383 4.14 1.20 27.04
N GLU A 384 4.76 0.12 27.52
CA GLU A 384 6.20 0.09 27.71
C GLU A 384 6.88 0.08 26.34
N SER A 385 7.68 1.11 26.08
CA SER A 385 8.47 1.22 24.85
C SER A 385 9.94 0.97 25.17
N VAL A 386 10.56 0.04 24.47
CA VAL A 386 12.00 -0.25 24.60
C VAL A 386 12.74 0.61 23.57
N SER A 387 13.61 1.50 24.03
CA SER A 387 14.37 2.38 23.14
C SER A 387 15.70 1.75 22.74
N CYS A 388 15.94 1.61 21.44
CA CYS A 388 17.24 1.31 20.87
C CYS A 388 17.80 2.57 20.17
N THR A 389 19.00 3.00 20.52
CA THR A 389 19.66 4.10 19.80
C THR A 389 20.38 3.53 18.59
N LEU A 390 19.98 3.95 17.39
CA LEU A 390 20.54 3.43 16.13
C LEU A 390 21.80 4.19 15.73
N GLU A 391 21.75 5.51 15.85
CA GLU A 391 22.86 6.39 15.51
C GLU A 391 22.93 7.52 16.52
N LEU A 392 24.14 7.76 17.01
CA LEU A 392 24.49 8.97 17.75
C LEU A 392 25.40 9.80 16.85
N GLN A 393 24.96 11.00 16.51
CA GLN A 393 25.82 11.93 15.79
C GLN A 393 26.90 12.46 16.73
N ASN A 394 28.13 12.54 16.22
CA ASN A 394 29.27 13.10 16.96
C ASN A 394 29.18 14.62 17.15
N PHE A 395 28.23 15.28 16.47
CA PHE A 395 27.98 16.71 16.55
C PHE A 395 26.46 16.97 16.54
N HIS A 396 26.07 18.14 17.05
CA HIS A 396 24.67 18.58 16.98
C HIS A 396 24.37 19.13 15.59
N SER A 397 23.46 18.48 14.86
CA SER A 397 22.95 19.03 13.61
C SER A 397 22.18 20.33 13.88
N CYS A 398 22.52 21.39 13.15
CA CYS A 398 21.81 22.67 13.14
C CYS A 398 20.79 22.71 12.00
N THR A 399 19.91 23.71 12.01
CA THR A 399 18.97 23.92 10.88
C THR A 399 19.70 24.06 9.54
N ALA A 400 20.88 24.69 9.54
CA ALA A 400 21.73 24.85 8.34
C ALA A 400 22.19 23.51 7.72
N ASP A 401 22.22 22.42 8.51
CA ASP A 401 22.63 21.09 8.04
C ASP A 401 21.46 20.29 7.44
N THR A 402 20.24 20.84 7.47
CA THR A 402 19.03 20.22 6.92
C THR A 402 18.78 20.69 5.49
N ASP A 403 17.96 19.94 4.74
CA ASP A 403 17.57 20.34 3.37
C ASP A 403 16.92 21.74 3.38
N LEU A 404 16.07 22.03 4.38
CA LEU A 404 15.48 23.36 4.58
C LEU A 404 16.54 24.43 4.86
N GLY A 405 17.61 24.09 5.57
CA GLY A 405 18.73 25.00 5.81
C GLY A 405 19.43 25.39 4.52
N VAL A 406 19.60 24.44 3.60
CA VAL A 406 20.15 24.68 2.26
C VAL A 406 19.23 25.61 1.46
N GLU A 407 17.92 25.33 1.44
CA GLU A 407 16.93 26.18 0.76
C GLU A 407 16.95 27.62 1.30
N ILE A 408 16.94 27.80 2.63
CA ILE A 408 17.03 29.13 3.25
C ILE A 408 18.34 29.83 2.88
N GLN A 409 19.45 29.10 2.80
CA GLN A 409 20.74 29.67 2.43
C GLN A 409 20.78 30.10 0.96
N GLU A 410 20.14 29.34 0.07
CA GLU A 410 19.96 29.72 -1.34
C GLU A 410 19.11 30.98 -1.47
N GLU A 411 17.98 31.07 -0.76
CA GLU A 411 17.13 32.28 -0.74
C GLU A 411 17.90 33.50 -0.23
N LEU A 412 18.71 33.34 0.82
CA LEU A 412 19.57 34.42 1.34
C LEU A 412 20.59 34.88 0.30
N ASN A 413 21.19 33.94 -0.45
CA ASN A 413 22.14 34.26 -1.51
C ASN A 413 21.44 35.00 -2.67
N ASP A 414 20.24 34.57 -3.06
CA ASP A 414 19.45 35.22 -4.11
C ASP A 414 19.06 36.66 -3.72
N ILE A 415 18.62 36.86 -2.48
CA ILE A 415 18.32 38.20 -1.94
C ILE A 415 19.59 39.07 -1.93
N TYR A 416 20.74 38.51 -1.54
CA TYR A 416 22.01 39.22 -1.54
C TYR A 416 22.43 39.61 -2.96
N HIS A 417 22.30 38.71 -3.93
CA HIS A 417 22.56 39.00 -5.35
C HIS A 417 21.60 40.04 -5.92
N LEU A 418 20.33 39.99 -5.56
CA LEU A 418 19.34 40.99 -5.95
C LEU A 418 19.70 42.38 -5.39
N MET A 419 20.08 42.45 -4.11
CA MET A 419 20.55 43.68 -3.47
C MET A 419 21.78 44.25 -4.19
N LEU A 420 22.77 43.42 -4.51
CA LEU A 420 23.96 43.83 -5.26
C LEU A 420 23.61 44.29 -6.68
N ALA A 421 22.71 43.60 -7.37
CA ALA A 421 22.26 44.00 -8.70
C ALA A 421 21.56 45.36 -8.69
N TYR A 422 20.80 45.65 -7.64
CA TYR A 422 20.17 46.94 -7.43
C TYR A 422 21.20 48.05 -7.15
N GLN A 423 22.12 47.81 -6.21
CA GLN A 423 23.18 48.77 -5.85
C GLN A 423 24.10 49.11 -7.02
N ASN A 424 24.35 48.14 -7.90
CA ASN A 424 25.20 48.32 -9.09
C ASN A 424 24.41 48.78 -10.33
N GLY A 425 23.10 49.05 -10.21
CA GLY A 425 22.27 49.53 -11.31
C GLY A 425 22.01 48.52 -12.44
N LEU A 426 22.24 47.22 -12.19
CA LEU A 426 21.95 46.14 -13.15
C LEU A 426 20.45 45.86 -13.26
N ILE A 427 19.68 46.18 -12.22
CA ILE A 427 18.22 46.10 -12.21
C ILE A 427 17.68 47.49 -11.84
N PRO A 428 16.86 48.11 -12.70
CA PRO A 428 16.29 49.43 -12.42
C PRO A 428 15.26 49.36 -11.29
N GLU A 429 15.17 50.41 -10.49
CA GLU A 429 14.04 50.66 -9.59
C GLU A 429 12.76 50.72 -10.44
N ARG A 430 11.82 49.82 -10.17
CA ARG A 430 10.46 49.97 -10.74
C ARG A 430 9.78 51.08 -9.96
N ALA A 431 9.61 52.23 -10.62
CA ALA A 431 8.82 53.37 -10.14
C ALA A 431 7.34 53.01 -9.94
#